data_AF-A0A0F8Q9L6-F1
#
_entry.id   AF-A0A0F8Q9L6-F1
#
_cell.length_a   1.000
_cell.length_b   1.000
_cell.length_c   1.000
_cell.angle_alpha   90.00
_cell.angle_beta   90.00
_cell.angle_gamma   90.00
#
_symmetry.space_group_name_H-M   'P 1'
#
loop_
_entity.id
_entity.type
_entity.pdbx_description
1 polymer ?
#
loop_
_entity_poly.entity_id
_entity_poly.type
_entity_poly.pdbx_seq_one_letter_code
_entity_poly.pdbx_strand_id
1 'polypeptide(L)' 'MDFVKPEYGIERIDSYDIRQNILSISCVDWKKLGFSKGTLHYMKQNAKSDKPFTLNSHVLDRVNKWEALVSSQK' A
#
# COMPACT_ATOMS: atom_id res chain seq x y z
N MET A 1 -27.40 28.07 9.20
CA MET A 1 -26.19 27.68 8.44
C MET A 1 -25.74 26.35 8.99
N ASP A 2 -26.29 25.27 8.45
CA ASP A 2 -25.87 23.92 8.79
C ASP A 2 -24.55 23.64 8.07
N PHE A 3 -23.45 23.68 8.82
CA PHE A 3 -22.17 23.15 8.36
C PHE A 3 -22.27 21.63 8.35
N VAL A 4 -22.89 21.08 7.30
CA VAL A 4 -22.67 19.68 6.92
C VAL A 4 -21.23 19.60 6.42
N LYS A 5 -20.30 19.50 7.37
CA LYS A 5 -18.88 19.29 7.07
C LYS A 5 -18.81 17.97 6.29
N PRO A 6 -18.08 17.89 5.16
CA PRO A 6 -17.54 16.59 4.81
C PRO A 6 -16.59 16.23 5.95
N GLU A 7 -16.97 15.22 6.73
CA GLU A 7 -16.06 14.60 7.68
C GLU A 7 -14.93 14.02 6.82
N TYR A 8 -13.78 14.70 6.79
CA TYR A 8 -12.61 14.21 6.07
C TYR A 8 -12.12 12.96 6.83
N GLY A 9 -12.70 11.82 6.49
CA GLY A 9 -12.28 10.53 6.98
C GLY A 9 -10.86 10.30 6.50
N ILE A 10 -9.88 10.55 7.37
CA ILE A 10 -8.54 9.98 7.20
C ILE A 10 -8.69 8.50 7.51
N GLU A 11 -9.38 7.77 6.63
CA GLU A 11 -9.41 6.33 6.70
C GLU A 11 -7.98 5.84 6.51
N ARG A 12 -7.54 5.00 7.44
CA ARG A 12 -6.22 4.39 7.38
C ARG A 12 -6.15 3.47 6.16
N ILE A 13 -5.46 3.94 5.12
CA ILE A 13 -5.21 3.17 3.89
C ILE A 13 -4.18 2.05 4.13
N ASP A 14 -3.42 2.12 5.23
CA ASP A 14 -2.41 1.15 5.63
C ASP A 14 -2.97 -0.02 6.46
N SER A 15 -3.99 -0.69 5.94
CA SER A 15 -4.54 -1.88 6.58
C SER A 15 -3.46 -2.96 6.80
N TYR A 16 -3.75 -3.89 7.70
CA TYR A 16 -2.83 -5.01 7.97
C TYR A 16 -2.48 -5.78 6.69
N ASP A 17 -3.46 -6.05 5.84
CA ASP A 17 -3.26 -6.79 4.59
C ASP A 17 -2.34 -6.04 3.63
N ILE A 18 -2.52 -4.73 3.48
CA ILE A 18 -1.64 -3.89 2.65
C ILE A 18 -0.21 -3.90 3.18
N ARG A 19 -0.03 -3.85 4.51
CA ARG A 19 1.29 -3.96 5.13
C ARG A 19 1.94 -5.31 4.80
N GLN A 20 1.20 -6.41 4.92
CA GLN A 20 1.73 -7.74 4.59
C GLN A 20 2.06 -7.88 3.10
N ASN A 21 1.26 -7.31 2.21
CA ASN A 21 1.53 -7.30 0.77
C ASN A 21 2.84 -6.56 0.45
N ILE A 22 3.05 -5.38 1.04
CA ILE A 22 4.29 -4.61 0.89
C ILE A 22 5.50 -5.37 1.45
N LEU A 23 5.33 -6.11 2.54
CA LEU A 23 6.43 -6.88 3.15
C LEU A 23 6.79 -8.11 2.34
N SER A 24 5.80 -8.80 1.79
CA SER A 24 5.95 -10.06 1.05
C SER A 24 6.43 -9.87 -0.40
N ILE A 25 6.08 -8.76 -1.05
CA ILE A 25 6.49 -8.54 -2.44
C ILE A 25 8.02 -8.52 -2.62
N SER A 26 8.48 -9.21 -3.67
CA SER A 26 9.89 -9.29 -4.04
C SER A 26 10.37 -8.00 -4.70
N CYS A 27 11.68 -7.74 -4.68
CA CYS A 27 12.24 -6.59 -5.41
C CYS A 27 12.02 -6.71 -6.93
N VAL A 28 11.97 -7.93 -7.45
CA VAL A 28 11.75 -8.18 -8.88
C VAL A 28 10.31 -7.84 -9.26
N ASP A 29 9.33 -8.32 -8.51
CA ASP A 29 7.93 -8.05 -8.82
C ASP A 29 7.57 -6.58 -8.57
N TRP A 30 8.16 -5.96 -7.54
CA TRP A 30 8.02 -4.52 -7.32
C TRP A 30 8.54 -3.69 -8.51
N LYS A 31 9.67 -4.10 -9.10
CA LYS A 31 10.17 -3.46 -10.32
C LYS A 31 9.23 -3.67 -11.51
N LYS A 32 8.60 -4.84 -11.64
CA LYS A 32 7.57 -5.10 -12.66
C LYS A 32 6.33 -4.23 -12.47
N LEU A 33 6.00 -3.85 -11.22
CA LEU A 33 4.98 -2.83 -10.93
C LEU A 33 5.42 -1.41 -11.31
N GLY A 34 6.62 -1.21 -11.88
CA GLY A 34 7.08 0.07 -12.39
C GLY A 34 7.60 1.03 -11.32
N PHE A 35 8.01 0.51 -10.16
CA PHE A 35 8.55 1.31 -9.06
C PHE A 35 10.03 1.00 -8.78
N SER A 36 10.72 2.00 -8.23
CA SER A 36 12.13 1.86 -7.88
C SER A 36 12.36 0.97 -6.65
N LYS A 37 13.57 0.43 -6.52
CA LYS A 37 14.00 -0.29 -5.30
C LYS A 37 14.00 0.62 -4.06
N GLY A 38 14.31 1.91 -4.23
CA GLY A 38 14.27 2.88 -3.13
C GLY A 38 12.85 3.07 -2.59
N THR A 39 11.87 3.15 -3.49
CA THR A 39 10.44 3.18 -3.12
C THR A 39 10.04 1.94 -2.33
N LEU A 40 10.44 0.74 -2.76
CA LEU A 40 10.17 -0.50 -2.01
C LEU A 40 10.78 -0.45 -0.60
N HIS A 41 12.05 -0.04 -0.51
CA HIS A 41 12.74 0.05 0.78
C HIS A 41 11.97 0.96 1.75
N TYR A 42 11.60 2.16 1.31
CA TYR A 42 10.84 3.10 2.12
C TYR A 42 9.48 2.54 2.54
N MET A 43 8.74 1.93 1.60
CA MET A 43 7.44 1.31 1.90
C MET A 43 7.57 0.15 2.91
N LYS A 44 8.59 -0.70 2.81
CA LYS A 44 8.82 -1.76 3.79
C LYS A 44 9.14 -1.22 5.18
N GLN A 45 9.87 -0.10 5.28
CA GLN A 45 10.14 0.52 6.58
C GLN A 45 8.85 1.07 7.21
N ASN A 46 8.00 1.72 6.42
CA ASN A 46 6.69 2.19 6.89
C ASN A 46 5.79 1.03 7.31
N ALA A 47 5.71 -0.04 6.53
CA ALA A 47 4.88 -1.21 6.82
C ALA A 47 5.30 -1.99 8.09
N LYS A 48 6.59 -1.94 8.45
CA LYS A 48 7.13 -2.52 9.70
C LYS A 48 6.86 -1.67 10.94
N SER A 49 6.60 -0.37 10.77
CA SER A 49 6.40 0.54 11.90
C SER A 49 4.94 0.50 12.36
N ASP A 50 4.67 0.51 13.65
CA ASP A 50 3.29 0.62 14.17
C ASP A 50 2.61 1.97 13.89
N LYS A 51 3.35 2.93 13.30
CA LYS A 51 2.83 4.23 12.94
C LYS A 51 1.96 4.15 11.69
N PRO A 52 0.81 4.83 11.65
CA PRO A 52 0.02 4.94 10.43
C PRO A 52 0.84 5.66 9.35
N PHE A 53 0.66 5.24 8.11
CA PHE A 53 1.25 5.91 6.95
C PHE A 53 0.26 5.96 5.79
N THR A 54 0.46 6.92 4.89
CA THR A 54 -0.33 7.00 3.65
C THR A 54 0.43 6.38 2.50
N LEU A 55 -0.33 5.84 1.55
CA LEU A 55 0.19 5.31 0.30
C LEU A 55 -0.18 6.25 -0.83
N ASN A 56 0.74 6.44 -1.77
CA ASN A 56 0.38 7.03 -3.04
C ASN A 56 -0.66 6.12 -3.72
N SER A 57 -1.71 6.69 -4.29
CA SER A 57 -2.81 5.95 -4.91
C SER A 57 -2.33 4.97 -6.00
N HIS A 58 -1.26 5.29 -6.72
CA HIS A 58 -0.69 4.42 -7.75
C HIS A 58 0.02 3.21 -7.13
N VAL A 59 0.65 3.39 -5.97
CA VAL A 59 1.27 2.28 -5.23
C VAL A 59 0.19 1.35 -4.71
N LEU A 60 -0.87 1.91 -4.11
CA LEU A 60 -2.00 1.13 -3.60
C LEU A 60 -2.66 0.30 -4.70
N ASP A 61 -3.05 0.94 -5.81
CA ASP A 61 -3.71 0.26 -6.94
C ASP A 61 -2.87 -0.91 -7.48
N ARG A 62 -1.56 -0.69 -7.67
CA ARG A 62 -0.67 -1.72 -8.23
C ARG A 62 -0.36 -2.84 -7.24
N VAL A 63 -0.25 -2.54 -5.95
CA VAL A 63 -0.08 -3.56 -4.90
C VAL A 63 -1.34 -4.42 -4.79
N ASN A 64 -2.53 -3.83 -4.87
CA ASN A 64 -3.79 -4.58 -4.87
C ASN A 64 -3.92 -5.47 -6.10
N LYS A 65 -3.56 -4.97 -7.29
CA LYS A 65 -3.52 -5.78 -8.51
C LYS A 65 -2.54 -6.94 -8.41
N TRP A 66 -1.37 -6.70 -7.81
CA TRP A 66 -0.39 -7.76 -7.58
C TRP A 66 -0.91 -8.83 -6.62
N GLU A 67 -1.53 -8.43 -5.50
CA GLU A 67 -2.10 -9.37 -4.54
C GLU A 67 -3.16 -10.26 -5.21
N ALA A 68 -4.09 -9.67 -5.96
CA ALA A 68 -5.11 -10.43 -6.68
C ALA A 68 -4.51 -11.46 -7.66
N LEU A 69 -3.41 -11.12 -8.34
CA LEU A 69 -2.70 -12.03 -9.24
C LEU A 69 -2.03 -13.19 -8.48
N VAL A 70 -1.40 -12.91 -7.34
CA VAL A 70 -0.72 -13.94 -6.53
C VAL A 70 -1.73 -14.84 -5.84
N SER A 71 -2.85 -14.29 -5.35
CA SER A 71 -3.91 -15.05 -4.69
C SER A 71 -4.68 -15.95 -5.67
N SER A 72 -4.77 -15.58 -6.95
CA SER A 72 -5.36 -16.43 -8.00
C SER A 72 -4.47 -17.62 -8.42
N GLN A 73 -3.21 -17.64 -7.98
CA GLN A 73 -2.23 -18.70 -8.30
C GLN A 73 -2.04 -19.72 -7.17
N LYS A 74 -2.71 -19.52 -6.03
CA LYS A 74 -2.76 -20.46 -4.91
C LYS A 74 -3.96 -21.39 -5.04
#